data_AF-A0A9Q4D399-F1
#
_entry.id   AF-A0A9Q4D399-F1
#
_cell.length_a   1.000
_cell.length_b   1.000
_cell.length_c   1.000
_cell.angle_alpha   90.00
_cell.angle_beta   90.00
_cell.angle_gamma   90.00
#
_symmetry.space_group_name_H-M   'P 1'
#
loop_
_entity.id
_entity.type
_entity.pdbx_description
1 polymer ?
#
loop_
_entity_poly.entity_id
_entity_poly.type
_entity_poly.pdbx_seq_one_letter_code
_entity_poly.pdbx_strand_id
1 'polypeptide(L)'
;MGSRHRHAVRDAAGRVETAEVELTYATVHVLPPIGKGKRYPALDLTILHAREPDPPDTRPRIDWKLATDLPVADTAAAVEKLHWYSMRWRIEEFHKILKSGCKVEAARLRTAERLVKLIAVLCIVGWRVFWLRMMNRVVLDAEPGVALTGLETALLDRLVPDRRPNPFGHPGPGLLRPEGRPSRRLARPRRGPAARRRRPVARHGAPDRYRSRRDPRPWRCG
;
A
#
# COMPACT_ATOMS: atom_id res chain seq x y z
N MET A 1 -30.61 -6.82 9.84
CA MET A 1 -30.11 -5.83 10.82
C MET A 1 -28.67 -5.51 10.48
N GLY A 2 -28.34 -4.25 10.20
CA GLY A 2 -26.96 -3.83 9.93
C GLY A 2 -26.18 -3.69 11.23
N SER A 3 -24.90 -4.07 11.23
CA SER A 3 -24.00 -3.91 12.37
C SER A 3 -22.94 -2.85 12.07
N ARG A 4 -22.56 -2.04 13.06
CA ARG A 4 -21.56 -0.97 12.92
C ARG A 4 -20.17 -1.50 13.24
N HIS A 5 -19.22 -1.22 12.36
CA HIS A 5 -17.84 -1.69 12.45
C HIS A 5 -16.84 -0.57 12.17
N ARG A 6 -15.72 -0.59 12.89
CA ARG A 6 -14.64 0.37 12.69
C ARG A 6 -13.57 -0.19 11.76
N HIS A 7 -13.20 0.58 10.76
CA HIS A 7 -12.13 0.25 9.82
C HIS A 7 -11.13 1.39 9.69
N ALA A 8 -9.84 1.08 9.72
CA ALA A 8 -8.81 2.06 9.44
C ALA A 8 -8.76 2.35 7.93
N VAL A 9 -8.84 3.63 7.57
CA VAL A 9 -8.83 4.11 6.18
C VAL A 9 -7.73 5.16 6.04
N ARG A 10 -7.20 5.32 4.82
CA ARG A 10 -6.25 6.39 4.52
C ARG A 10 -6.92 7.47 3.68
N ASP A 11 -6.73 8.72 4.08
CA ASP A 11 -7.15 9.87 3.28
C ASP A 11 -6.22 10.11 2.07
N ALA A 12 -6.55 11.11 1.25
CA ALA A 12 -5.74 11.47 0.08
C ALA A 12 -4.30 11.92 0.44
N ALA A 13 -4.09 12.44 1.66
CA ALA A 13 -2.78 12.83 2.19
C ALA A 13 -2.01 11.65 2.81
N GLY A 14 -2.62 10.47 2.91
CA GLY A 14 -2.04 9.25 3.48
C GLY A 14 -2.16 9.15 4.99
N ARG A 15 -2.88 10.06 5.65
CA ARG A 15 -3.18 10.01 7.08
C ARG A 15 -4.16 8.88 7.35
N VAL A 16 -3.96 8.19 8.46
CA VAL A 16 -4.86 7.11 8.89
C VAL A 16 -5.97 7.73 9.72
N GLU A 17 -7.21 7.44 9.35
CA GLU A 17 -8.42 7.80 10.08
C GLU A 17 -9.26 6.53 10.31
N THR A 18 -10.19 6.59 11.25
CA THR A 18 -11.13 5.49 11.51
C THR A 18 -12.46 5.81 10.87
N ALA A 19 -12.94 4.91 10.01
CA ALA A 19 -14.27 4.91 9.41
C ALA A 19 -15.22 4.03 10.21
N GLU A 20 -16.43 4.48 10.47
CA GLU A 20 -17.52 3.64 10.95
C GLU A 20 -18.43 3.25 9.79
N VAL A 21 -18.52 1.94 9.51
CA VAL A 21 -19.32 1.41 8.41
C VAL A 21 -20.45 0.55 8.97
N GLU A 22 -21.62 0.69 8.38
CA GLU A 22 -22.73 -0.23 8.54
C GLU A 22 -22.56 -1.38 7.54
N LEU A 23 -22.54 -2.61 8.06
CA LEU A 23 -22.38 -3.83 7.30
C LEU A 23 -23.68 -4.62 7.27
N THR A 24 -24.15 -4.92 6.06
CA THR A 24 -25.23 -5.88 5.79
C THR A 24 -24.73 -6.94 4.81
N TYR A 25 -25.32 -8.12 4.85
CA TYR A 25 -24.99 -9.19 3.93
C TYR A 25 -26.19 -10.09 3.63
N ALA A 26 -26.21 -10.66 2.44
CA ALA A 26 -27.24 -11.60 1.99
C ALA A 26 -26.66 -12.57 0.95
N THR A 27 -27.12 -13.82 0.98
CA THR A 27 -26.78 -14.81 -0.03
C THR A 27 -27.72 -14.68 -1.22
N VAL A 28 -27.16 -14.73 -2.42
CA VAL A 28 -27.86 -14.64 -3.69
C VAL A 28 -27.50 -15.86 -4.53
N HIS A 29 -28.51 -16.53 -5.05
CA HIS A 29 -28.34 -17.60 -6.02
C HIS A 29 -28.19 -17.01 -7.43
N VAL A 30 -26.98 -17.08 -7.98
CA VAL A 30 -26.64 -16.51 -9.28
C VAL A 30 -26.72 -17.60 -10.34
N LEU A 31 -27.65 -17.44 -11.27
CA LEU A 31 -27.79 -18.32 -12.42
C LEU A 31 -26.75 -17.97 -13.50
N PRO A 32 -26.28 -18.98 -14.26
CA PRO A 32 -25.45 -18.73 -15.42
C PRO A 32 -26.21 -17.89 -16.47
N PRO A 33 -25.51 -17.11 -17.31
CA PRO A 33 -26.14 -16.40 -18.41
C PRO A 33 -26.93 -17.35 -19.32
N ILE A 34 -28.01 -16.83 -19.91
CA ILE A 34 -28.90 -17.59 -20.82
C ILE A 34 -28.05 -18.29 -21.90
N GLY A 35 -28.32 -19.58 -22.11
CA GLY A 35 -27.59 -20.41 -23.09
C GLY A 35 -26.23 -20.92 -22.63
N LYS A 36 -25.72 -20.53 -21.45
CA LYS A 36 -24.43 -21.00 -20.90
C LYS A 36 -24.54 -22.00 -19.76
N GLY A 37 -25.76 -22.42 -19.40
CA GLY A 37 -26.00 -23.36 -18.29
C GLY A 37 -25.37 -24.75 -18.45
N LYS A 38 -24.99 -25.16 -19.67
CA LYS A 38 -24.21 -26.40 -19.89
C LYS A 38 -22.74 -26.26 -19.48
N ARG A 39 -22.18 -25.04 -19.46
CA ARG A 39 -20.75 -24.79 -19.22
C ARG A 39 -20.47 -24.22 -17.82
N TYR A 40 -21.41 -23.47 -17.25
CA TYR A 40 -21.25 -22.85 -15.95
C TYR A 40 -22.42 -23.23 -15.04
N PRO A 41 -22.15 -23.77 -13.84
CA PRO A 41 -23.19 -24.03 -12.85
C PRO A 41 -23.70 -22.72 -12.23
N ALA A 42 -24.85 -22.80 -11.56
CA ALA A 42 -25.30 -21.73 -10.67
C ALA A 42 -24.36 -21.63 -9.46
N LEU A 43 -24.24 -20.43 -8.89
CA LEU A 43 -23.35 -20.12 -7.78
C LEU A 43 -24.12 -19.43 -6.66
N ASP A 44 -23.94 -19.90 -5.43
CA ASP A 44 -24.39 -19.17 -4.26
C ASP A 44 -23.29 -18.20 -3.83
N LEU A 45 -23.58 -16.90 -3.98
CA LEU A 45 -22.66 -15.84 -3.61
C LEU A 45 -23.24 -15.04 -2.45
N THR A 46 -22.42 -14.74 -1.46
CA THR A 46 -22.78 -13.77 -0.44
C THR A 46 -22.36 -12.38 -0.88
N ILE A 47 -23.33 -11.46 -0.90
CA ILE A 47 -23.10 -10.04 -1.15
C ILE A 47 -22.96 -9.34 0.20
N LEU A 48 -21.84 -8.66 0.42
CA LEU A 48 -21.59 -7.79 1.57
C LEU A 48 -21.72 -6.34 1.10
N HIS A 49 -22.51 -5.55 1.83
CA HIS A 49 -22.61 -4.11 1.63
C HIS A 49 -22.08 -3.38 2.86
N ALA A 50 -20.91 -2.75 2.73
CA ALA A 50 -20.31 -1.91 3.76
C ALA A 50 -20.44 -0.44 3.35
N ARG A 51 -21.11 0.37 4.18
CA ARG A 51 -21.37 1.78 3.87
C ARG A 51 -21.17 2.66 5.09
N GLU A 52 -20.49 3.78 4.94
CA GLU A 52 -20.51 4.83 5.97
C GLU A 52 -21.89 5.52 5.99
N PRO A 53 -22.51 5.69 7.16
CA PRO A 53 -23.80 6.37 7.25
C PRO A 53 -23.66 7.82 6.78
N ASP A 54 -22.64 8.52 7.26
CA ASP A 54 -22.35 9.92 6.95
C ASP A 54 -21.12 10.06 6.06
N PRO A 55 -21.13 10.96 5.06
CA PRO A 55 -19.98 11.20 4.20
C PRO A 55 -18.87 11.96 4.96
N PRO A 56 -17.61 11.50 4.91
CA PRO A 56 -16.50 12.23 5.52
C PRO A 56 -16.05 13.42 4.66
N ASP A 57 -15.58 14.50 5.30
CA ASP A 57 -15.13 15.72 4.61
C ASP A 57 -13.81 15.55 3.85
N THR A 58 -12.99 14.58 4.26
CA THR A 58 -11.58 14.43 3.82
C THR A 58 -11.42 13.53 2.60
N ARG A 59 -12.42 12.70 2.29
CA ARG A 59 -12.36 11.69 1.22
C ARG A 59 -13.76 11.26 0.76
N PRO A 60 -13.86 10.51 -0.35
CA PRO A 60 -15.12 9.86 -0.70
C PRO A 60 -15.61 8.90 0.39
N ARG A 61 -16.92 8.88 0.56
CA ARG A 61 -17.65 7.94 1.42
C ARG A 61 -17.35 6.49 1.00
N ILE A 62 -17.16 5.61 1.98
CA ILE A 62 -17.13 4.17 1.72
C ILE A 62 -18.54 3.69 1.39
N ASP A 63 -18.66 3.03 0.24
CA ASP A 63 -19.86 2.32 -0.23
C ASP A 63 -19.37 1.13 -1.06
N TRP A 64 -19.01 0.06 -0.36
CA TRP A 64 -18.46 -1.16 -0.95
C TRP A 64 -19.53 -2.23 -1.05
N LYS A 65 -19.71 -2.76 -2.25
CA LYS A 65 -20.53 -3.94 -2.53
C LYS A 65 -19.59 -5.05 -2.98
N LEU A 66 -19.43 -6.06 -2.14
CA LEU A 66 -18.47 -7.14 -2.32
C LEU A 66 -19.26 -8.42 -2.58
N ALA A 67 -18.84 -9.22 -3.54
CA ALA A 67 -19.35 -10.57 -3.75
C ALA A 67 -18.27 -11.57 -3.32
N THR A 68 -18.67 -12.62 -2.60
CA THR A 68 -17.79 -13.71 -2.21
C THR A 68 -18.51 -15.04 -2.27
N ASP A 69 -17.79 -16.06 -2.71
CA ASP A 69 -18.16 -17.48 -2.64
C ASP A 69 -17.68 -18.14 -1.32
N LEU A 70 -16.99 -17.38 -0.46
CA LEU A 70 -16.53 -17.88 0.84
C LEU A 70 -17.70 -17.90 1.85
N PRO A 71 -17.71 -18.86 2.78
CA PRO A 71 -18.77 -18.96 3.78
C PRO A 71 -18.88 -17.71 4.67
N VAL A 72 -20.11 -17.25 4.86
CA VAL A 72 -20.48 -16.14 5.77
C VAL A 72 -21.64 -16.62 6.66
N ALA A 73 -21.29 -17.37 7.71
CA ALA A 73 -22.28 -17.94 8.63
C ALA A 73 -22.89 -16.88 9.57
N ASP A 74 -22.11 -15.85 9.92
CA ASP A 74 -22.49 -14.83 10.88
C ASP A 74 -21.85 -13.47 10.56
N THR A 75 -22.12 -12.51 11.43
CA THR A 75 -21.59 -11.15 11.29
C THR A 75 -20.08 -11.10 11.46
N ALA A 76 -19.47 -11.93 12.31
CA ALA A 76 -18.03 -11.96 12.50
C ALA A 76 -17.31 -12.43 11.23
N ALA A 77 -17.86 -13.46 10.57
CA ALA A 77 -17.41 -13.89 9.26
C ALA A 77 -17.54 -12.77 8.23
N ALA A 78 -18.64 -12.02 8.20
CA ALA A 78 -18.80 -10.90 7.27
C ALA A 78 -17.74 -9.80 7.49
N VAL A 79 -17.48 -9.46 8.76
CA VAL A 79 -16.44 -8.49 9.16
C VAL A 79 -15.04 -8.95 8.74
N GLU A 80 -14.75 -10.24 8.86
CA GLU A 80 -13.49 -10.82 8.39
C GLU A 80 -13.29 -10.59 6.87
N LYS A 81 -14.31 -10.86 6.04
CA LYS A 81 -14.20 -10.68 4.58
C LYS A 81 -14.04 -9.20 4.24
N LEU A 82 -14.73 -8.32 4.96
CA LEU A 82 -14.55 -6.88 4.86
C LEU A 82 -13.12 -6.45 5.25
N HIS A 83 -12.57 -7.03 6.32
CA HIS A 83 -11.18 -6.80 6.72
C HIS A 83 -10.20 -7.27 5.63
N TRP A 84 -10.40 -8.45 5.05
CA TRP A 84 -9.59 -8.93 3.92
C TRP A 84 -9.65 -7.97 2.73
N TYR A 85 -10.85 -7.52 2.35
CA TYR A 85 -11.00 -6.54 1.27
C TYR A 85 -10.31 -5.22 1.56
N SER A 86 -10.32 -4.75 2.82
CA SER A 86 -9.65 -3.51 3.22
C SER A 86 -8.13 -3.54 2.96
N MET A 87 -7.55 -4.73 2.82
CA MET A 87 -6.13 -4.93 2.54
C MET A 87 -5.80 -4.94 1.04
N ARG A 88 -6.78 -4.75 0.15
CA ARG A 88 -6.59 -4.79 -1.32
C ARG A 88 -5.52 -3.82 -1.82
N TRP A 89 -5.32 -2.68 -1.17
CA TRP A 89 -4.28 -1.70 -1.54
C TRP A 89 -2.85 -2.29 -1.53
N ARG A 90 -2.60 -3.38 -0.79
CA ARG A 90 -1.28 -4.02 -0.69
C ARG A 90 -0.75 -4.46 -2.05
N ILE A 91 -1.62 -4.95 -2.95
CA ILE A 91 -1.20 -5.35 -4.30
C ILE A 91 -0.80 -4.14 -5.16
N GLU A 92 -1.46 -3.01 -4.98
CA GLU A 92 -1.12 -1.76 -5.69
C GLU A 92 0.25 -1.23 -5.24
N GLU A 93 0.57 -1.36 -3.96
CA GLU A 93 1.89 -1.04 -3.43
C GLU A 93 2.97 -1.97 -4.01
N PHE A 94 2.69 -3.28 -4.11
CA PHE A 94 3.60 -4.23 -4.75
C PHE A 94 3.84 -3.87 -6.23
N HIS A 95 2.79 -3.58 -6.99
CA HIS A 95 2.94 -3.12 -8.38
C HIS A 95 3.69 -1.80 -8.48
N LYS A 96 3.50 -0.87 -7.54
CA LYS A 96 4.27 0.38 -7.49
C LYS A 96 5.77 0.11 -7.24
N ILE A 97 6.10 -0.85 -6.38
CA ILE A 97 7.49 -1.27 -6.16
C ILE A 97 8.08 -1.80 -7.46
N LEU A 98 7.38 -2.67 -8.19
CA LEU A 98 7.86 -3.19 -9.47
C LEU A 98 8.04 -2.10 -10.53
N LYS A 99 7.05 -1.22 -10.68
CA LYS A 99 7.04 -0.19 -11.74
C LYS A 99 7.97 0.98 -11.45
N SER A 100 7.89 1.56 -10.25
CA SER A 100 8.66 2.77 -9.92
C SER A 100 9.97 2.47 -9.19
N GLY A 101 10.00 1.42 -8.35
CA GLY A 101 11.20 1.01 -7.63
C GLY A 101 12.15 0.21 -8.51
N CYS A 102 11.70 -0.94 -8.99
CA CYS A 102 12.48 -1.83 -9.86
C CYS A 102 12.54 -1.37 -11.32
N LYS A 103 11.72 -0.38 -11.71
CA LYS A 103 11.65 0.16 -13.08
C LYS A 103 11.41 -0.93 -14.14
N VAL A 104 10.57 -1.91 -13.84
CA VAL A 104 10.33 -3.07 -14.71
C VAL A 104 9.90 -2.68 -16.12
N GLU A 105 9.13 -1.61 -16.26
CA GLU A 105 8.64 -1.09 -17.55
C GLU A 105 9.72 -0.37 -18.37
N ALA A 106 10.87 -0.03 -17.76
CA ALA A 106 12.02 0.56 -18.44
C ALA A 106 12.96 -0.50 -19.05
N ALA A 107 12.70 -1.79 -18.82
CA ALA A 107 13.51 -2.86 -19.39
C ALA A 107 13.43 -2.88 -20.92
N ARG A 108 14.58 -2.81 -21.60
CA ARG A 108 14.69 -2.77 -23.08
C ARG A 108 15.17 -4.12 -23.65
N LEU A 109 14.67 -5.23 -23.11
CA LEU A 109 15.02 -6.57 -23.60
C LEU A 109 14.31 -6.86 -24.93
N ARG A 110 15.02 -7.49 -25.87
CA ARG A 110 14.58 -7.65 -27.28
C ARG A 110 13.62 -8.83 -27.52
N THR A 111 13.40 -9.68 -26.52
CA THR A 111 12.61 -10.93 -26.66
C THR A 111 11.69 -11.10 -25.44
N ALA A 112 10.50 -11.65 -25.66
CA ALA A 112 9.53 -11.89 -24.60
C ALA A 112 10.08 -12.82 -23.50
N GLU A 113 10.83 -13.87 -23.86
CA GLU A 113 11.37 -14.85 -22.93
C GLU A 113 12.35 -14.21 -21.94
N ARG A 114 13.23 -13.34 -22.43
CA ARG A 114 14.17 -12.58 -21.58
C ARG A 114 13.43 -11.61 -20.67
N LEU A 115 12.38 -10.96 -21.16
CA LEU A 115 11.55 -10.07 -20.36
C LEU A 115 10.85 -10.83 -19.23
N VAL A 116 10.27 -12.00 -19.52
CA VAL A 116 9.64 -12.87 -18.51
C VAL A 116 10.64 -13.28 -17.44
N LYS A 117 11.84 -13.72 -17.82
CA LYS A 117 12.91 -14.08 -16.87
C LYS A 117 13.31 -12.91 -15.98
N LEU A 118 13.46 -11.71 -16.55
CA LEU A 118 13.75 -10.51 -15.77
C LEU A 118 12.60 -10.17 -14.80
N ILE A 119 11.35 -10.18 -15.28
CA ILE A 119 10.17 -9.92 -14.46
C ILE A 119 10.10 -10.90 -13.29
N ALA A 120 10.39 -12.19 -13.52
CA ALA A 120 10.39 -13.20 -12.45
C ALA A 120 11.40 -12.85 -11.34
N VAL A 121 12.63 -12.46 -11.70
CA VAL A 121 13.65 -12.02 -10.72
C VAL A 121 13.20 -10.75 -10.01
N LEU A 122 12.65 -9.77 -10.74
CA LEU A 122 12.15 -8.53 -10.15
C LEU A 122 10.95 -8.74 -9.24
N CYS A 123 10.10 -9.75 -9.48
CA CYS A 123 9.02 -10.14 -8.58
C CYS A 123 9.56 -10.61 -7.22
N ILE A 124 10.64 -11.40 -7.20
CA ILE A 124 11.29 -11.86 -5.96
C ILE A 124 11.88 -10.67 -5.20
N VAL A 125 12.64 -9.81 -5.88
CA VAL A 125 13.23 -8.61 -5.26
C VAL A 125 12.15 -7.64 -4.79
N GLY A 126 11.14 -7.40 -5.62
CA GLY A 126 10.00 -6.55 -5.30
C GLY A 126 9.23 -7.05 -4.09
N TRP A 127 9.09 -8.38 -3.94
CA TRP A 127 8.46 -8.98 -2.77
C TRP A 127 9.29 -8.77 -1.51
N ARG A 128 10.61 -8.94 -1.57
CA ARG A 128 11.53 -8.67 -0.44
C ARG A 128 11.38 -7.22 0.05
N VAL A 129 11.39 -6.26 -0.88
CA VAL A 129 11.23 -4.83 -0.57
C VAL A 129 9.83 -4.55 0.00
N PHE A 130 8.79 -5.14 -0.58
CA PHE A 130 7.42 -5.03 -0.11
C PHE A 130 7.29 -5.56 1.32
N TRP A 131 7.82 -6.75 1.59
CA TRP A 131 7.82 -7.39 2.90
C TRP A 131 8.53 -6.54 3.96
N LEU A 132 9.75 -6.07 3.68
CA LEU A 132 10.51 -5.18 4.58
C LEU A 132 9.71 -3.92 4.94
N ARG A 133 9.07 -3.30 3.94
CA ARG A 133 8.21 -2.12 4.16
C ARG A 133 6.99 -2.44 5.00
N MET A 134 6.36 -3.60 4.78
CA MET A 134 5.19 -4.01 5.55
C MET A 134 5.58 -4.33 7.00
N MET A 135 6.73 -4.97 7.23
CA MET A 135 7.22 -5.25 8.56
C MET A 135 7.51 -4.01 9.37
N ASN A 136 8.22 -3.03 8.79
CA ASN A 136 8.47 -1.73 9.43
C ASN A 136 7.16 -1.00 9.82
N ARG A 137 6.03 -1.28 9.15
CA ARG A 137 4.73 -0.67 9.49
C ARG A 137 3.99 -1.36 10.62
N VAL A 138 4.26 -2.65 10.86
CA VAL A 138 3.55 -3.48 11.84
C VAL A 138 4.37 -3.64 13.11
N VAL A 139 5.68 -3.78 12.96
CA VAL A 139 6.64 -4.00 14.04
C VAL A 139 7.79 -3.00 13.85
N LEU A 140 7.65 -1.83 14.49
CA LEU A 140 8.56 -0.69 14.31
C LEU A 140 10.00 -1.01 14.78
N ASP A 141 10.14 -1.94 15.72
CA ASP A 141 11.42 -2.35 16.33
C ASP A 141 11.74 -3.83 16.08
N ALA A 142 11.33 -4.36 14.92
CA ALA A 142 11.69 -5.73 14.55
C ALA A 142 13.21 -5.88 14.41
N GLU A 143 13.75 -6.93 15.00
CA GLU A 143 15.14 -7.32 14.80
C GLU A 143 15.43 -7.52 13.29
N PRO A 144 16.55 -7.00 12.76
CA PRO A 144 16.89 -7.13 11.34
C PRO A 144 16.88 -8.58 10.85
N GLY A 145 17.24 -9.53 11.72
CA GLY A 145 17.25 -10.97 11.44
C GLY A 145 15.90 -11.56 11.00
N VAL A 146 14.78 -10.88 11.28
CA VAL A 146 13.44 -11.29 10.82
C VAL A 146 13.30 -11.18 9.31
N ALA A 147 14.03 -10.26 8.68
CA ALA A 147 13.90 -9.99 7.25
C ALA A 147 15.24 -9.99 6.51
N LEU A 148 16.38 -9.97 7.18
CA LEU A 148 17.71 -9.94 6.56
C LEU A 148 18.54 -11.09 7.11
N THR A 149 19.31 -11.70 6.23
CA THR A 149 20.37 -12.62 6.62
C THR A 149 21.52 -11.85 7.27
N GLY A 150 22.33 -12.52 8.10
CA GLY A 150 23.48 -11.87 8.73
C GLY A 150 24.46 -11.21 7.73
N LEU A 151 24.62 -11.81 6.55
CA LEU A 151 25.41 -11.23 5.47
C LEU A 151 24.76 -9.96 4.89
N GLU A 152 23.46 -9.97 4.62
CA GLU A 152 22.74 -8.79 4.13
C GLU A 152 22.82 -7.63 5.13
N THR A 153 22.68 -7.90 6.44
CA THR A 153 22.82 -6.90 7.50
C THR A 153 24.24 -6.32 7.52
N ALA A 154 25.27 -7.17 7.56
CA ALA A 154 26.66 -6.72 7.57
C ALA A 154 27.03 -5.88 6.34
N LEU A 155 26.50 -6.24 5.16
CA LEU A 155 26.69 -5.47 3.93
C LEU A 155 25.99 -4.10 4.02
N LEU A 156 24.76 -4.05 4.53
CA LEU A 156 24.00 -2.81 4.66
C LEU A 156 24.66 -1.84 5.65
N ASP A 157 25.14 -2.33 6.80
CA ASP A 157 25.83 -1.51 7.80
C ASP A 157 27.09 -0.83 7.22
N ARG A 158 27.77 -1.53 6.30
CA ARG A 158 28.94 -1.00 5.59
C ARG A 158 28.57 -0.01 4.48
N LEU A 159 27.51 -0.29 3.73
CA LEU A 159 27.10 0.50 2.56
C LEU A 159 26.31 1.76 2.92
N VAL A 160 25.56 1.72 4.03
CA VAL A 160 24.71 2.80 4.51
C VAL A 160 25.14 3.15 5.94
N PRO A 161 26.24 3.90 6.12
CA PRO A 161 26.69 4.29 7.45
C PRO A 161 25.62 5.13 8.15
N ASP A 162 25.44 4.87 9.44
CA ASP A 162 24.40 5.47 10.25
C ASP A 162 24.49 7.00 10.23
N ARG A 163 23.44 7.66 9.72
CA ARG A 163 23.37 9.12 9.64
C ARG A 163 22.98 9.77 10.97
N ARG A 164 22.63 8.98 11.99
CA ARG A 164 22.33 9.43 13.35
C ARG A 164 23.03 8.50 14.32
N PRO A 165 23.73 9.01 15.34
CA PRO A 165 24.18 8.16 16.44
C PRO A 165 22.94 7.57 17.12
N ASN A 166 22.87 6.24 17.23
CA ASN A 166 21.87 5.56 18.02
C ASN A 166 22.02 5.98 19.50
N PRO A 167 21.01 6.61 20.14
CA PRO A 167 21.09 6.98 21.56
C PRO A 167 21.13 5.77 22.49
N PHE A 168 20.83 4.57 21.99
CA PHE A 168 20.66 3.35 22.79
C PHE A 168 21.54 2.18 22.29
N GLY A 169 22.59 2.45 21.51
CA GLY A 169 23.50 1.41 21.03
C GLY A 169 24.56 1.06 22.07
N HIS A 170 24.49 -0.13 22.66
CA HIS A 170 25.63 -0.74 23.33
C HIS A 170 26.81 -0.90 22.34
N PRO A 171 28.05 -0.63 22.76
CA PRO A 171 29.21 -0.80 21.88
C PRO A 171 29.46 -2.28 21.61
N GLY A 172 29.32 -2.70 20.35
CA GLY A 172 29.90 -3.96 19.87
C GLY A 172 31.44 -3.90 19.91
N PRO A 173 32.13 -5.07 19.96
CA PRO A 173 33.54 -5.15 20.30
C PRO A 173 34.40 -4.43 19.26
N GLY A 174 35.30 -3.60 19.80
CA GLY A 174 36.03 -2.60 19.04
C GLY A 174 36.98 -3.20 18.00
N LEU A 175 36.92 -2.65 16.80
CA LEU A 175 38.08 -2.56 15.94
C LEU A 175 38.56 -1.11 15.93
N LEU A 176 39.81 -0.94 16.36
CA LEU A 176 40.59 0.28 16.45
C LEU A 176 40.28 1.31 15.35
N ARG A 177 39.88 2.52 15.76
CA ARG A 177 40.00 3.72 14.93
C ARG A 177 40.95 4.71 15.62
N PRO A 178 41.93 5.28 14.89
CA PRO A 178 42.83 6.27 15.45
C PRO A 178 42.11 7.61 15.61
N GLU A 179 42.50 8.30 16.67
CA GLU A 179 41.98 9.57 17.16
C GLU A 179 42.13 10.74 16.15
N GLY A 180 41.26 11.73 16.33
CA GLY A 180 41.59 13.12 16.03
C GLY A 180 40.73 13.78 14.96
N ARG A 181 39.71 14.54 15.38
CA ARG A 181 39.47 15.93 14.92
C ARG A 181 38.33 16.61 15.71
N PRO A 182 38.44 17.92 16.03
CA PRO A 182 37.50 18.58 16.93
C PRO A 182 36.18 18.94 16.23
N SER A 183 35.09 18.85 16.99
CA SER A 183 33.74 19.25 16.60
C SER A 183 33.66 20.72 16.19
N ARG A 184 33.32 20.99 14.92
CA ARG A 184 32.75 22.28 14.51
C ARG A 184 31.24 22.23 14.74
N ARG A 185 30.77 22.94 15.77
CA ARG A 185 29.35 23.33 15.88
C ARG A 185 29.00 24.17 14.66
N LEU A 186 27.97 23.77 13.92
CA LEU A 186 27.22 24.68 13.06
C LEU A 186 25.74 24.61 13.46
N ALA A 187 25.30 25.69 14.09
CA ALA A 187 23.90 25.98 14.34
C ALA A 187 23.13 25.95 13.01
N ARG A 188 21.96 25.30 12.99
CA ARG A 188 21.01 25.40 11.88
C ARG A 188 20.39 26.81 11.89
N PRO A 189 20.37 27.55 10.78
CA PRO A 189 19.52 28.73 10.68
C PRO A 189 18.05 28.28 10.60
N ARG A 190 17.21 28.84 11.47
CA ARG A 190 15.75 28.78 11.37
C ARG A 190 15.32 29.47 10.08
N ARG A 191 14.84 28.71 9.08
CA ARG A 191 14.10 29.28 7.95
C ARG A 191 12.61 29.33 8.32
N GLY A 192 12.10 30.54 8.54
CA GLY A 192 10.66 30.83 8.59
C GLY A 192 10.00 30.71 7.20
N PRO A 193 8.66 30.68 7.14
CA PRO A 193 7.94 30.45 5.90
C PRO A 193 7.99 31.69 4.99
N ALA A 194 8.49 31.51 3.77
CA ALA A 194 8.50 32.57 2.76
C ALA A 194 7.11 32.69 2.10
N ALA A 195 6.48 33.86 2.29
CA ALA A 195 5.30 34.28 1.55
C ALA A 195 5.62 34.46 0.06
N ARG A 196 4.84 33.84 -0.84
CA ARG A 196 4.90 34.10 -2.28
C ARG A 196 3.70 34.92 -2.72
N ARG A 197 4.00 36.11 -3.22
CA ARG A 197 3.07 37.10 -3.81
C ARG A 197 2.45 36.54 -5.10
N ARG A 198 1.16 36.81 -5.30
CA ARG A 198 0.41 36.65 -6.55
C ARG A 198 0.63 37.86 -7.47
N ARG A 199 0.64 37.67 -8.79
CA ARG A 199 0.02 38.52 -9.85
C ARG A 199 0.03 37.78 -11.22
N PRO A 200 -0.82 38.15 -12.20
CA PRO A 200 -1.55 37.20 -13.06
C PRO A 200 -1.26 37.31 -14.58
N VAL A 201 -2.11 36.65 -15.40
CA VAL A 201 -2.34 36.76 -16.88
C VAL A 201 -1.59 35.68 -17.71
N ALA A 202 -2.12 34.96 -18.72
CA ALA A 202 -3.41 34.87 -19.44
C ALA A 202 -3.58 33.43 -20.04
N ARG A 203 -4.81 33.12 -20.44
CA ARG A 203 -5.29 31.88 -21.09
C ARG A 203 -4.84 31.77 -22.56
N HIS A 204 -4.58 30.53 -23.03
CA HIS A 204 -5.19 29.92 -24.22
C HIS A 204 -4.70 28.46 -24.46
N GLY A 205 -5.63 27.57 -24.87
CA GLY A 205 -5.36 26.34 -25.65
C GLY A 205 -5.21 25.00 -24.91
N ALA A 206 -6.25 24.16 -24.94
CA ALA A 206 -6.35 22.77 -24.45
C ALA A 206 -5.68 21.74 -25.42
N PRO A 207 -5.69 20.38 -25.22
CA PRO A 207 -6.29 19.59 -24.13
C PRO A 207 -5.40 18.49 -23.46
N ASP A 208 -5.65 18.36 -22.16
CA ASP A 208 -5.88 17.17 -21.33
C ASP A 208 -5.40 15.77 -21.80
N ARG A 209 -4.52 15.13 -21.00
CA ARG A 209 -4.56 13.70 -20.59
C ARG A 209 -3.31 13.31 -19.79
N TYR A 210 -3.42 13.32 -18.45
CA TYR A 210 -2.99 12.22 -17.54
C TYR A 210 -3.18 12.68 -16.09
N ARG A 211 -4.45 12.83 -15.66
CA ARG A 211 -4.78 13.04 -14.25
C ARG A 211 -4.94 11.68 -13.59
N SER A 212 -3.88 11.23 -12.90
CA SER A 212 -3.92 10.05 -12.04
C SER A 212 -4.99 10.25 -10.95
N ARG A 213 -6.19 9.74 -11.21
CA ARG A 213 -7.26 9.66 -10.22
C ARG A 213 -6.85 8.60 -9.20
N ARG A 214 -6.47 9.04 -8.00
CA ARG A 214 -6.60 8.26 -6.78
C ARG A 214 -8.10 8.11 -6.52
N ASP A 215 -8.69 7.07 -7.09
CA ASP A 215 -10.12 6.77 -6.94
C ASP A 215 -10.23 5.25 -6.82
N PRO A 216 -10.52 4.70 -5.63
CA PRO A 216 -10.81 3.28 -5.49
C PRO A 216 -12.21 3.05 -6.04
N ARG A 217 -12.36 3.05 -7.37
CA ARG A 217 -13.63 2.64 -7.98
C ARG A 217 -13.84 1.14 -7.69
N PRO A 218 -14.99 0.73 -7.15
CA PRO A 218 -15.38 -0.67 -7.17
C PRO A 218 -15.57 -1.07 -8.64
N TRP A 219 -15.05 -2.24 -9.00
CA TRP A 219 -15.30 -2.86 -10.29
C TRP A 219 -16.82 -2.96 -10.51
N ARG A 220 -17.35 -2.17 -11.45
CA ARG A 220 -18.69 -2.41 -12.00
C ARG A 220 -18.55 -3.54 -13.01
N CYS A 221 -19.07 -4.71 -12.67
CA CYS A 221 -19.45 -5.69 -13.69
C CYS A 221 -20.72 -5.15 -14.35
N GLY A 222 -20.65 -4.91 -15.66
CA GLY A 222 -21.83 -4.84 -16.52
C GLY A 222 -22.24 -6.23 -16.96
#